data_AF-A0A0N0XSP5-F1
#
_entry.id   AF-A0A0N0XSP5-F1
#
_cell.length_a   1.000
_cell.length_b   1.000
_cell.length_c   1.000
_cell.angle_alpha   90.00
_cell.angle_beta   90.00
_cell.angle_gamma   90.00
#
_symmetry.space_group_name_H-M   'P 1'
#
loop_
_entity.id
_entity.type
_entity.pdbx_description
1 polymer ?
#
loop_
_entity_poly.entity_id
_entity_poly.type
_entity_poly.pdbx_seq_one_letter_code
_entity_poly.pdbx_strand_id
1 'polypeptide(L)'
;MSTDTDRVDPGHDLSTWPLDQLRTYIHAASGQQLEAARAAAQGHAYDSTHPKEVRRQWAKLSLLANRRMLTDGKGHHAPVTRQDFMLRMWVIDRLGPDDTDPSWSPEALASDTLAALAFTPAQAAALAGSWRDLAIEQIRELRWHKNLTAHLDSLVGYLAPGPTRDQLVAWSATRQRLP
;
A
#
# COMPACT_ATOMS: atom_id res chain seq x y z
N MET A 1 10.54 34.96 -27.26
CA MET A 1 11.09 34.01 -26.27
C MET A 1 9.94 33.14 -25.82
N SER A 2 9.80 31.96 -26.45
CA SER A 2 8.74 31.01 -26.14
C SER A 2 9.17 30.16 -24.95
N THR A 3 8.33 30.15 -23.91
CA THR A 3 8.38 29.22 -22.80
C THR A 3 7.85 27.88 -23.28
N ASP A 4 8.75 26.97 -23.63
CA ASP A 4 8.40 25.58 -23.90
C ASP A 4 8.11 24.91 -22.56
N THR A 5 6.82 24.79 -22.25
CA THR A 5 6.35 23.94 -21.17
C THR A 5 6.27 22.56 -21.78
N ASP A 6 7.29 21.75 -21.50
CA ASP A 6 7.44 20.38 -21.96
C ASP A 6 6.27 19.54 -21.41
N ARG A 7 5.15 19.61 -22.13
CA ARG A 7 3.91 18.93 -21.81
C ARG A 7 4.09 17.51 -22.30
N VAL A 8 4.60 16.65 -21.41
CA VAL A 8 4.69 15.20 -21.63
C VAL A 8 3.37 14.73 -22.24
N ASP A 9 3.47 14.27 -23.48
CA ASP A 9 2.38 13.80 -24.32
C ASP A 9 1.71 12.58 -23.63
N PRO A 10 0.39 12.59 -23.39
CA PRO A 10 -0.34 11.47 -22.76
C PRO A 10 -0.36 10.16 -23.58
N GLY A 11 0.34 10.10 -24.72
CA GLY A 11 0.45 8.92 -25.57
C GLY A 11 1.68 8.02 -25.32
N HIS A 12 2.65 8.42 -24.49
CA HIS A 12 3.81 7.57 -24.21
C HIS A 12 3.50 6.54 -23.12
N ASP A 13 3.69 5.26 -23.44
CA ASP A 13 3.55 4.15 -22.51
C ASP A 13 4.58 4.27 -21.38
N LEU A 14 4.12 4.66 -20.19
CA LEU A 14 4.97 4.83 -19.01
C LEU A 14 5.65 3.52 -18.58
N SER A 15 5.15 2.36 -19.00
CA SER A 15 5.73 1.05 -18.70
C SER A 15 7.00 0.74 -19.49
N THR A 16 7.38 1.59 -20.44
CA THR A 16 8.66 1.45 -21.16
C THR A 16 9.72 2.43 -20.65
N TRP A 17 9.39 3.26 -19.67
CA TRP A 17 10.26 4.33 -19.21
C TRP A 17 11.37 3.79 -18.31
N PRO A 18 12.61 4.33 -18.39
CA PRO A 18 13.65 4.04 -17.44
C PRO A 18 13.33 4.64 -16.06
N LEU A 19 13.90 4.03 -15.02
CA LEU A 19 13.60 4.33 -13.63
C LEU A 19 13.76 5.81 -13.26
N ASP A 20 14.85 6.45 -13.70
CA ASP A 20 15.12 7.85 -13.37
C ASP A 20 14.17 8.84 -14.09
N GLN A 21 13.73 8.48 -15.29
CA GLN A 21 12.74 9.29 -16.03
C GLN A 21 11.38 9.21 -15.34
N LEU A 22 10.93 8.01 -14.97
CA LEU A 22 9.67 7.85 -14.25
C LEU A 22 9.73 8.48 -12.85
N ARG A 23 10.89 8.47 -12.19
CA ARG A 23 11.11 9.18 -10.92
C ARG A 23 10.93 10.68 -11.08
N THR A 24 11.58 11.29 -12.07
CA THR A 24 11.42 12.72 -12.35
C THR A 24 9.95 13.06 -12.65
N TYR A 25 9.27 12.22 -13.42
CA TYR A 25 7.85 12.38 -13.72
C TYR A 25 6.97 12.32 -12.47
N ILE A 26 7.18 11.35 -11.58
CA ILE A 26 6.44 11.25 -10.30
C ILE A 26 6.60 12.51 -9.45
N HIS A 27 7.73 13.20 -9.52
CA HIS A 27 7.94 14.48 -8.82
C HIS A 27 7.19 15.67 -9.44
N ALA A 28 6.72 15.56 -10.68
CA ALA A 28 5.92 16.61 -11.34
C ALA A 28 4.42 16.24 -11.46
N ALA A 29 4.10 14.95 -11.50
CA ALA A 29 2.76 14.44 -11.74
C ALA A 29 1.81 14.67 -10.54
N SER A 30 0.50 14.68 -10.84
CA SER A 30 -0.56 14.72 -9.84
C SER A 30 -1.80 13.93 -10.32
N GLY A 31 -2.69 13.59 -9.39
CA GLY A 31 -3.96 12.94 -9.71
C GLY A 31 -3.78 11.64 -10.51
N GLN A 32 -4.51 11.53 -11.63
CA GLN A 32 -4.51 10.31 -12.47
C GLN A 32 -3.14 10.02 -13.10
N GLN A 33 -2.34 11.05 -13.42
CA GLN A 33 -0.99 10.86 -13.97
C GLN A 33 -0.07 10.19 -12.95
N LEU A 34 -0.21 10.57 -11.68
CA LEU A 34 0.55 9.97 -10.59
C LEU A 34 0.13 8.52 -10.34
N GLU A 35 -1.17 8.21 -10.43
CA GLU A 35 -1.68 6.84 -10.35
C GLU A 35 -1.18 5.96 -11.52
N ALA A 36 -1.12 6.50 -12.74
CA ALA A 36 -0.58 5.78 -13.88
C ALA A 36 0.93 5.48 -13.71
N ALA A 37 1.71 6.46 -13.25
CA ALA A 37 3.14 6.26 -12.96
C ALA A 37 3.37 5.26 -11.83
N ARG A 38 2.54 5.30 -10.78
CA ARG A 38 2.53 4.31 -9.70
C ARG A 38 2.31 2.89 -10.25
N ALA A 39 1.30 2.71 -11.10
CA ALA A 39 0.98 1.42 -11.69
C ALA A 39 2.10 0.89 -12.60
N ALA A 40 2.72 1.76 -13.42
CA ALA A 40 3.87 1.40 -14.24
C ALA A 40 5.06 0.93 -13.39
N ALA A 41 5.42 1.69 -12.34
CA ALA A 41 6.47 1.30 -11.41
C ALA A 41 6.19 -0.05 -10.71
N GLN A 42 4.94 -0.29 -10.29
CA GLN A 42 4.54 -1.57 -9.72
C GLN A 42 4.66 -2.72 -10.72
N GLY A 43 4.31 -2.50 -11.99
CA GLY A 43 4.48 -3.48 -13.06
C GLY A 43 5.93 -3.94 -13.20
N HIS A 44 6.89 -3.00 -13.25
CA HIS A 44 8.32 -3.32 -13.29
C HIS A 44 8.83 -4.01 -12.02
N ALA A 45 8.28 -3.67 -10.86
CA ALA A 45 8.59 -4.39 -9.63
C ALA A 45 8.17 -5.86 -9.71
N TYR A 46 7.03 -6.13 -10.36
CA TYR A 46 6.49 -7.48 -10.48
C TYR A 46 7.19 -8.32 -11.55
N ASP A 47 7.77 -7.69 -12.56
CA ASP A 47 8.53 -8.34 -13.61
C ASP A 47 9.67 -9.20 -13.04
N SER A 48 9.56 -10.52 -13.23
CA SER A 48 10.54 -11.50 -12.74
C SER A 48 11.81 -11.57 -13.59
N THR A 49 11.84 -10.93 -14.76
CA THR A 49 13.06 -10.84 -15.58
C THR A 49 14.08 -9.88 -14.99
N HIS A 50 13.65 -8.94 -14.15
CA HIS A 50 14.54 -8.02 -13.45
C HIS A 50 15.23 -8.69 -12.24
N PRO A 51 16.49 -8.31 -11.95
CA PRO A 51 17.15 -8.64 -10.69
C PRO A 51 16.36 -8.15 -9.46
N LYS A 52 16.52 -8.84 -8.33
CA LYS A 52 15.83 -8.55 -7.07
C LYS A 52 15.96 -7.08 -6.66
N GLU A 53 17.16 -6.53 -6.73
CA GLU A 53 17.48 -5.16 -6.32
C GLU A 53 16.79 -4.14 -7.21
N VAL A 54 16.76 -4.39 -8.53
CA VAL A 54 16.05 -3.55 -9.50
C VAL A 54 14.54 -3.56 -9.23
N ARG A 55 13.96 -4.73 -8.95
CA ARG A 55 12.54 -4.86 -8.58
C ARG A 55 12.21 -4.09 -7.29
N ARG A 56 13.09 -4.13 -6.29
CA ARG A 56 12.96 -3.35 -5.05
C ARG A 56 13.03 -1.83 -5.32
N GLN A 57 13.89 -1.37 -6.23
CA GLN A 57 13.96 0.04 -6.61
C GLN A 57 12.67 0.52 -7.31
N TRP A 58 12.11 -0.30 -8.20
CA TRP A 58 10.81 -0.04 -8.81
C TRP A 58 9.67 -0.02 -7.79
N ALA A 59 9.68 -0.95 -6.83
CA ALA A 59 8.71 -0.97 -5.74
C ALA A 59 8.80 0.31 -4.88
N LYS A 60 10.02 0.78 -4.56
CA LYS A 60 10.22 2.07 -3.88
C LYS A 60 9.61 3.23 -4.66
N LEU A 61 9.75 3.21 -5.97
CA LEU A 61 9.21 4.25 -6.81
C LEU A 61 7.68 4.27 -6.80
N SER A 62 7.03 3.10 -6.81
CA SER A 62 5.59 2.99 -6.60
C SER A 62 5.18 3.48 -5.20
N LEU A 63 5.93 3.16 -4.14
CA LEU A 63 5.64 3.66 -2.78
C LEU A 63 5.81 5.19 -2.67
N LEU A 64 6.77 5.77 -3.39
CA LEU A 64 6.92 7.22 -3.49
C LEU A 64 5.67 7.87 -4.11
N ALA A 65 5.14 7.29 -5.19
CA ALA A 65 3.91 7.78 -5.80
C ALA A 65 2.72 7.69 -4.84
N ASN A 66 2.57 6.61 -4.06
CA ASN A 66 1.56 6.50 -3.01
C ASN A 66 1.66 7.63 -1.98
N ARG A 67 2.86 7.89 -1.46
CA ARG A 67 3.09 8.96 -0.47
C ARG A 67 2.68 10.32 -1.02
N ARG A 68 3.02 10.60 -2.28
CA ARG A 68 2.61 11.82 -2.96
C ARG A 68 1.08 11.95 -3.09
N MET A 69 0.40 10.87 -3.46
CA MET A 69 -1.07 10.86 -3.55
C MET A 69 -1.73 11.16 -2.19
N LEU A 70 -1.13 10.69 -1.09
CA LEU A 70 -1.59 11.00 0.27
C LEU A 70 -1.36 12.47 0.65
N THR A 71 -0.23 13.07 0.24
CA THR A 71 0.08 14.48 0.54
C THR A 71 -0.74 15.47 -0.28
N ASP A 72 -1.04 15.16 -1.54
CA ASP A 72 -1.72 16.09 -2.46
C ASP A 72 -3.20 16.33 -2.12
N GLY A 73 -3.78 15.63 -1.12
CA GLY A 73 -5.09 15.92 -0.51
C GLY A 73 -6.32 15.84 -1.43
N LYS A 74 -6.15 15.43 -2.69
CA LYS A 74 -7.19 15.42 -3.73
C LYS A 74 -7.79 14.02 -4.01
N GLY A 75 -7.51 13.03 -3.17
CA GLY A 75 -7.92 11.64 -3.38
C GLY A 75 -8.46 10.95 -2.14
N HIS A 76 -9.20 9.85 -2.34
CA HIS A 76 -9.58 8.96 -1.24
C HIS A 76 -8.30 8.32 -0.67
N HIS A 77 -7.92 8.66 0.56
CA HIS A 77 -6.72 8.13 1.23
C HIS A 77 -6.78 6.61 1.45
N ALA A 78 -7.98 6.08 1.66
CA ALA A 78 -8.22 4.69 2.00
C ALA A 78 -7.68 3.66 0.98
N PRO A 79 -7.93 3.79 -0.34
CA PRO A 79 -7.30 2.95 -1.37
C PRO A 79 -5.76 2.95 -1.36
N VAL A 80 -5.14 4.11 -1.14
CA VAL A 80 -3.69 4.28 -1.28
C VAL A 80 -2.93 3.58 -0.16
N THR A 81 -3.38 3.70 1.10
CA THR A 81 -2.75 2.99 2.23
C THR A 81 -2.81 1.48 2.05
N ARG A 82 -3.94 0.96 1.56
CA ARG A 82 -4.06 -0.48 1.23
C ARG A 82 -3.07 -0.88 0.14
N GLN A 83 -2.94 -0.10 -0.93
CA GLN A 83 -1.99 -0.38 -2.01
C GLN A 83 -0.55 -0.42 -1.50
N ASP A 84 -0.18 0.51 -0.61
CA ASP A 84 1.13 0.55 0.05
C ASP A 84 1.43 -0.74 0.82
N PHE A 85 0.53 -1.15 1.73
CA PHE A 85 0.71 -2.35 2.53
C PHE A 85 0.76 -3.63 1.69
N MET A 86 -0.11 -3.74 0.68
CA MET A 86 -0.10 -4.91 -0.21
C MET A 86 1.19 -4.98 -1.03
N LEU A 87 1.74 -3.86 -1.49
CA LEU A 87 3.00 -3.84 -2.22
C LEU A 87 4.18 -4.21 -1.30
N ARG A 88 4.24 -3.64 -0.09
CA ARG A 88 5.27 -4.00 0.90
C ARG A 88 5.22 -5.48 1.27
N MET A 89 4.02 -6.01 1.53
CA MET A 89 3.83 -7.43 1.78
C MET A 89 4.31 -8.27 0.60
N TRP A 90 3.93 -7.90 -0.63
CA TRP A 90 4.38 -8.61 -1.82
C TRP A 90 5.91 -8.62 -1.96
N VAL A 91 6.59 -7.50 -1.66
CA VAL A 91 8.06 -7.44 -1.69
C VAL A 91 8.66 -8.35 -0.62
N ILE A 92 8.13 -8.34 0.61
CA ILE A 92 8.57 -9.22 1.69
C ILE A 92 8.39 -10.69 1.29
N ASP A 93 7.23 -11.07 0.77
CA ASP A 93 6.92 -12.45 0.35
C ASP A 93 7.79 -12.93 -0.80
N ARG A 94 7.99 -12.09 -1.82
CA ARG A 94 8.58 -12.51 -3.10
C ARG A 94 10.06 -12.22 -3.22
N LEU A 95 10.53 -11.15 -2.59
CA LEU A 95 11.91 -10.70 -2.65
C LEU A 95 12.64 -10.86 -1.30
N GLY A 96 11.93 -11.29 -0.26
CA GLY A 96 12.43 -11.47 1.10
C GLY A 96 12.44 -10.17 1.90
N PRO A 97 12.37 -10.25 3.24
CA PRO A 97 12.48 -9.09 4.12
C PRO A 97 13.85 -8.41 4.02
N ASP A 98 13.93 -7.18 4.53
CA ASP A 98 15.17 -6.43 4.69
C ASP A 98 15.04 -5.48 5.87
N ASP A 99 15.61 -5.85 7.02
CA ASP A 99 15.47 -5.08 8.26
C ASP A 99 16.26 -3.76 8.23
N THR A 100 17.16 -3.59 7.26
CA THR A 100 17.87 -2.31 7.06
C THR A 100 17.01 -1.28 6.32
N ASP A 101 15.94 -1.73 5.67
CA ASP A 101 15.00 -0.88 4.96
C ASP A 101 13.59 -1.01 5.57
N PRO A 102 13.09 0.02 6.28
CA PRO A 102 11.76 -0.02 6.89
C PRO A 102 10.60 -0.30 5.93
N SER A 103 10.77 -0.08 4.63
CA SER A 103 9.73 -0.44 3.65
C SER A 103 9.57 -1.94 3.50
N TRP A 104 10.63 -2.73 3.74
CA TRP A 104 10.68 -4.18 3.59
C TRP A 104 10.85 -4.91 4.93
N SER A 105 10.79 -4.20 6.05
CA SER A 105 10.76 -4.79 7.40
C SER A 105 9.32 -5.26 7.72
N PRO A 106 9.12 -6.54 8.07
CA PRO A 106 7.84 -7.05 8.56
C PRO A 106 7.33 -6.30 9.80
N GLU A 107 8.21 -6.00 10.75
CA GLU A 107 7.89 -5.29 11.99
C GLU A 107 7.42 -3.86 11.71
N ALA A 108 8.08 -3.16 10.78
CA ALA A 108 7.64 -1.84 10.35
C ALA A 108 6.27 -1.89 9.68
N LEU A 109 6.03 -2.87 8.79
CA LEU A 109 4.72 -3.04 8.15
C LEU A 109 3.61 -3.37 9.16
N ALA A 110 3.92 -4.21 10.16
CA ALA A 110 3.00 -4.55 11.24
C ALA A 110 2.61 -3.31 12.06
N SER A 111 3.61 -2.51 12.46
CA SER A 111 3.41 -1.27 13.21
C SER A 111 2.56 -0.28 12.41
N ASP A 112 2.91 -0.04 11.14
CA ASP A 112 2.19 0.89 10.27
C ASP A 112 0.74 0.43 10.04
N THR A 113 0.54 -0.89 9.90
CA THR A 113 -0.81 -1.46 9.75
C THR A 113 -1.66 -1.23 10.99
N LEU A 114 -1.13 -1.49 12.18
CA LEU A 114 -1.83 -1.27 13.44
C LEU A 114 -2.15 0.21 13.66
N ALA A 115 -1.19 1.10 13.37
CA ALA A 115 -1.38 2.54 13.49
C ALA A 115 -2.45 3.10 12.54
N ALA A 116 -2.68 2.42 11.40
CA ALA A 116 -3.71 2.81 10.46
C ALA A 116 -5.12 2.35 10.86
N LEU A 117 -5.31 1.47 11.85
CA LEU A 117 -6.63 0.96 12.21
C LEU A 117 -7.30 1.88 13.24
N ALA A 118 -8.53 2.32 12.95
CA ALA A 118 -9.28 3.23 13.84
C ALA A 118 -9.94 2.51 15.02
N PHE A 119 -10.21 1.22 14.87
CA PHE A 119 -10.79 0.39 15.92
C PHE A 119 -9.74 -0.50 16.58
N THR A 120 -10.10 -1.07 17.72
CA THR A 120 -9.48 -2.29 18.23
C THR A 120 -10.17 -3.52 17.63
N PRO A 121 -9.54 -4.71 17.66
CA PRO A 121 -10.19 -5.95 17.24
C PRO A 121 -11.53 -6.22 17.95
N ALA A 122 -11.64 -5.87 19.23
CA ALA A 122 -12.85 -6.06 20.02
C ALA A 122 -13.99 -5.11 19.58
N GLN A 123 -13.68 -3.83 19.36
CA GLN A 123 -14.66 -2.86 18.86
C GLN A 123 -15.16 -3.23 17.47
N ALA A 124 -14.25 -3.57 16.55
CA ALA A 124 -14.62 -3.97 15.20
C ALA A 124 -15.47 -5.25 15.19
N ALA A 125 -15.16 -6.22 16.06
CA ALA A 125 -15.96 -7.42 16.22
C ALA A 125 -17.37 -7.16 16.76
N ALA A 126 -17.51 -6.27 17.75
CA ALA A 126 -18.80 -5.89 18.31
C ALA A 126 -19.70 -5.22 17.23
N LEU A 127 -19.14 -4.26 16.50
CA LEU A 127 -19.85 -3.61 15.38
C LEU A 127 -20.22 -4.60 14.27
N ALA A 128 -19.32 -5.54 13.96
CA ALA A 128 -19.58 -6.56 12.95
C ALA A 128 -20.73 -7.50 13.32
N GLY A 129 -21.00 -7.73 14.61
CA GLY A 129 -22.09 -8.60 15.07
C GLY A 129 -23.49 -8.13 14.62
N SER A 130 -23.68 -6.83 14.46
CA SER A 130 -24.95 -6.19 14.05
C SER A 130 -24.77 -5.30 12.82
N TRP A 131 -23.83 -5.64 11.93
CA TRP A 131 -23.43 -4.70 10.86
C TRP A 131 -24.57 -4.29 9.92
N ARG A 132 -25.60 -5.11 9.78
CA ARG A 132 -26.77 -4.84 8.92
C ARG A 132 -27.64 -3.69 9.44
N ASP A 133 -27.55 -3.41 10.73
CA ASP A 133 -28.33 -2.35 11.39
C ASP A 133 -27.52 -1.04 11.54
N LEU A 134 -26.25 -1.03 11.10
CA LEU A 134 -25.37 0.14 11.19
C LEU A 134 -25.65 1.15 10.07
N ALA A 135 -25.26 2.41 10.34
CA ALA A 135 -25.19 3.44 9.30
C ALA A 135 -24.21 3.04 8.20
N ILE A 136 -24.45 3.49 6.96
CA ILE A 136 -23.65 3.11 5.79
C ILE A 136 -22.18 3.50 5.94
N GLU A 137 -21.90 4.59 6.63
CA GLU A 137 -20.57 5.09 6.96
C GLU A 137 -19.80 4.09 7.82
N GLN A 138 -20.42 3.54 8.86
CA GLN A 138 -19.81 2.54 9.73
C GLN A 138 -19.58 1.22 8.99
N ILE A 139 -20.51 0.82 8.11
CA ILE A 139 -20.31 -0.36 7.25
C ILE A 139 -19.10 -0.16 6.32
N ARG A 140 -18.95 1.04 5.74
CA ARG A 140 -17.79 1.39 4.90
C ARG A 140 -16.50 1.35 5.70
N GLU A 141 -16.49 1.87 6.93
CA GLU A 141 -15.32 1.78 7.82
C GLU A 141 -14.95 0.32 8.12
N LEU A 142 -15.91 -0.54 8.47
CA LEU A 142 -15.62 -1.96 8.72
C LEU A 142 -15.06 -2.66 7.47
N ARG A 143 -15.63 -2.40 6.30
CA ARG A 143 -15.10 -2.92 5.02
C ARG A 143 -13.71 -2.41 4.73
N TRP A 144 -13.43 -1.15 5.07
CA TRP A 144 -12.10 -0.60 4.93
C TRP A 144 -11.09 -1.32 5.82
N HIS A 145 -11.38 -1.52 7.12
CA HIS A 145 -10.54 -2.29 8.02
C HIS A 145 -10.30 -3.73 7.51
N LYS A 146 -11.35 -4.39 6.99
CA LYS A 146 -11.24 -5.74 6.40
C LYS A 146 -10.28 -5.79 5.21
N ASN A 147 -10.33 -4.76 4.36
CA ASN A 147 -9.48 -4.67 3.19
C ASN A 147 -8.05 -4.29 3.55
N LEU A 148 -7.85 -3.41 4.54
CA LEU A 148 -6.53 -2.99 5.00
C LEU A 148 -5.75 -4.14 5.65
N THR A 149 -6.46 -5.00 6.38
CA THR A 149 -5.91 -6.18 7.08
C THR A 149 -5.80 -7.43 6.20
N ALA A 150 -5.97 -7.31 4.87
CA ALA A 150 -5.95 -8.47 3.97
C ALA A 150 -4.62 -9.22 3.90
N HIS A 151 -3.51 -8.57 4.29
CA HIS A 151 -2.16 -9.12 4.21
C HIS A 151 -1.70 -9.80 5.52
N LEU A 152 -2.50 -9.73 6.59
CA LEU A 152 -2.04 -10.11 7.93
C LEU A 152 -1.67 -11.59 8.07
N ASP A 153 -2.40 -12.48 7.39
CA ASP A 153 -2.15 -13.93 7.48
C ASP A 153 -0.74 -14.29 6.97
N SER A 154 -0.27 -13.62 5.90
CA SER A 154 1.11 -13.76 5.44
C SER A 154 2.09 -13.07 6.40
N LEU A 155 1.80 -11.84 6.81
CA LEU A 155 2.69 -11.03 7.64
C LEU A 155 3.01 -11.69 8.98
N VAL A 156 2.03 -12.31 9.64
CA VAL A 156 2.20 -13.01 10.92
C VAL A 156 3.25 -14.12 10.86
N GLY A 157 3.47 -14.72 9.68
CA GLY A 157 4.50 -15.73 9.45
C GLY A 157 5.93 -15.22 9.53
N TYR A 158 6.15 -13.91 9.37
CA TYR A 158 7.47 -13.28 9.42
C TYR A 158 7.82 -12.71 10.80
N LEU A 159 6.85 -12.58 11.70
CA LEU A 159 7.05 -11.93 12.99
C LEU A 159 7.45 -12.93 14.08
N ALA A 160 8.38 -12.52 14.94
CA ALA A 160 8.65 -13.23 16.19
C ALA A 160 7.43 -13.18 17.13
N PRO A 161 7.27 -14.18 18.03
CA PRO A 161 6.28 -14.11 19.10
C PRO A 161 6.40 -12.83 19.93
N GLY A 162 5.28 -12.16 20.18
CA GLY A 162 5.23 -10.93 20.96
C GLY A 162 3.95 -10.11 20.75
N PRO A 163 3.78 -9.01 21.49
CA PRO A 163 2.53 -8.24 21.53
C PRO A 163 2.04 -7.79 20.15
N THR A 164 2.93 -7.34 19.27
CA THR A 164 2.58 -6.92 17.91
C THR A 164 2.00 -8.07 17.11
N ARG A 165 2.63 -9.25 17.15
CA ARG A 165 2.15 -10.44 16.46
C ARG A 165 0.80 -10.89 17.02
N ASP A 166 0.62 -10.86 18.33
CA ASP A 166 -0.63 -11.26 18.98
C ASP A 166 -1.79 -10.33 18.59
N GLN A 167 -1.53 -9.02 18.48
CA GLN A 167 -2.51 -8.06 17.98
C GLN A 167 -2.89 -8.33 16.52
N LEU A 168 -1.92 -8.64 15.65
CA LEU A 168 -2.21 -8.99 14.27
C LEU A 168 -3.00 -10.29 14.15
N VAL A 169 -2.70 -11.31 14.96
CA VAL A 169 -3.48 -12.56 15.00
C VAL A 169 -4.93 -12.29 15.42
N ALA A 170 -5.15 -11.45 16.44
CA ALA A 170 -6.49 -11.04 16.84
C ALA A 170 -7.22 -10.31 15.72
N TRP A 171 -6.52 -9.45 14.98
CA TRP A 171 -7.06 -8.77 13.80
C TRP A 171 -7.41 -9.72 12.66
N SER A 172 -6.54 -10.69 12.33
CA SER A 172 -6.83 -11.73 11.33
C SER A 172 -8.11 -12.51 11.67
N ALA A 173 -8.31 -12.87 12.94
CA ALA A 173 -9.53 -13.53 13.40
C ALA A 173 -10.77 -12.62 13.32
N THR A 174 -10.64 -11.33 13.70
CA THR A 174 -11.73 -10.36 13.57
C THR A 174 -12.11 -10.08 12.12
N ARG A 175 -11.12 -10.00 11.21
CA ARG A 175 -11.31 -9.73 9.78
C ARG A 175 -12.33 -10.67 9.13
N GLN A 176 -12.31 -11.95 9.51
CA GLN A 176 -13.22 -12.98 8.96
C GLN A 176 -14.70 -12.68 9.26
N ARG A 177 -14.97 -11.87 10.29
CA ARG A 177 -16.33 -11.50 10.73
C ARG A 177 -16.81 -10.17 10.17
N LEU A 178 -15.91 -9.37 9.58
CA LEU A 178 -16.23 -8.07 9.01
C LEU A 178 -17.05 -8.21 7.71
N PRO A 179 -17.91 -7.24 7.35
CA PRO A 179 -18.79 -7.26 6.18
C PRO A 179 -18.10 -6.99 4.83
#